data_AF-A0A9W9Z459-F1
#
_entry.id   AF-A0A9W9Z459-F1
#
_cell.length_a   1.000
_cell.length_b   1.000
_cell.length_c   1.000
_cell.angle_alpha   90.00
_cell.angle_beta   90.00
_cell.angle_gamma   90.00
#
_symmetry.space_group_name_H-M   'P 1'
#
loop_
_entity.id
_entity.type
_entity.pdbx_description
1 polymer ?
#
loop_
_entity_poly.entity_id
_entity_poly.type
_entity_poly.pdbx_seq_one_letter_code
_entity_poly.pdbx_strand_id
1 'polypeptide(L)'
;MNVTRAMLDFHLDKHAVIDSTSDMPVQSRYTRSLFYIGYPLKGFHNTEDRVDMQWDEAQLFASEAFATLLHKKFKRGIGAMKFYYFLRALFFNAISQQSLWITGWAVFSILTCFFGANLIYRVILDCRYIGIFHVLSVFIILGIGADDVFVFIDTWKASESKTFRDMAARMSFVYRRAASAMFTTSFTTMVAFVTSVFSPLLGVSTFGIFSALLVFVNYCSVIIFFPTVIITYEYYWKNYRWHCFGDLKAWQAITSRREDIIQGEVPEEQQQEEMFVEPSKRVSKFLENSFFENFIAHKRMRWIILGVFLVFLSVSIGFAIQLTPDEEPVDVWGPGTNWYNIKRLRRSAFRPSQEDNVVEVNIIWGLKNQDRSSCHFTDFKCKGRTVFDTSFDLNPAECQVALLDFCKELKNLPEQQIKDLRIRRNAVTGEPEIQCFMERLNDYLQDEANKPIYSNATVFTIPSHENDVRLLMARNPHLFQRNVSGRDVRQIL
;
A
#
# COMPACT_ATOMS: atom_id res chain seq x y z
N MET A 1 -33.06 51.67 16.42
CA MET A 1 -32.19 50.83 17.28
C MET A 1 -33.07 49.81 17.97
N ASN A 2 -32.91 48.52 17.64
CA ASN A 2 -33.70 47.42 18.19
C ASN A 2 -32.96 46.84 19.40
N VAL A 3 -33.54 46.98 20.59
CA VAL A 3 -32.90 46.77 21.92
C VAL A 3 -32.91 45.29 22.35
N THR A 4 -32.88 44.32 21.43
CA THR A 4 -33.05 42.89 21.78
C THR A 4 -32.12 41.93 21.04
N ARG A 5 -30.87 42.32 20.78
CA ARG A 5 -29.86 41.40 20.19
C ARG A 5 -28.52 41.31 20.91
N ALA A 6 -28.51 41.48 22.23
CA ALA A 6 -27.40 41.07 23.07
C ALA A 6 -27.97 40.53 24.39
N MET A 7 -27.90 39.22 24.61
CA MET A 7 -28.00 38.68 25.97
C MET A 7 -27.09 37.48 26.24
N LEU A 8 -26.30 37.00 25.27
CA LEU A 8 -25.25 36.03 25.53
C LEU A 8 -24.00 36.39 24.71
N ASP A 9 -22.97 36.90 25.37
CA ASP A 9 -21.62 37.14 24.81
C ASP A 9 -20.83 35.82 24.59
N PHE A 10 -21.51 34.69 24.76
CA PHE A 10 -21.02 33.36 24.51
C PHE A 10 -22.10 32.50 23.84
N HIS A 11 -21.68 31.53 23.05
CA HIS A 11 -22.58 30.50 22.54
C HIS A 11 -22.23 29.16 23.16
N LEU A 12 -23.27 28.45 23.54
CA LEU A 12 -23.21 27.04 23.89
C LEU A 12 -23.26 26.19 22.61
N ASP A 13 -22.82 24.94 22.72
CA ASP A 13 -22.89 24.03 21.58
C ASP A 13 -24.35 23.62 21.28
N LYS A 14 -24.56 23.00 20.12
CA LYS A 14 -25.89 22.54 19.67
C LYS A 14 -26.50 21.44 20.55
N HIS A 15 -25.74 20.89 21.49
CA HIS A 15 -26.12 19.79 22.36
C HIS A 15 -26.26 20.23 23.83
N ALA A 16 -26.23 21.54 24.08
CA ALA A 16 -26.34 22.07 25.42
C ALA A 16 -27.74 21.76 25.98
N VAL A 17 -27.77 21.16 27.17
CA VAL A 17 -29.00 20.84 27.87
C VAL A 17 -29.31 22.00 28.81
N ILE A 18 -30.36 22.75 28.48
CA ILE A 18 -30.87 23.86 29.28
C ILE A 18 -32.26 23.43 29.76
N ASP A 19 -32.33 22.88 30.96
CA ASP A 19 -33.61 22.57 31.60
C ASP A 19 -33.97 23.72 32.53
N SER A 20 -35.08 24.40 32.23
CA SER A 20 -35.56 25.55 33.01
C SER A 20 -36.38 25.14 34.24
N THR A 21 -36.61 23.84 34.45
CA THR A 21 -37.50 23.31 35.50
C THR A 21 -36.80 22.50 36.58
N SER A 22 -35.52 22.16 36.39
CA SER A 22 -34.67 21.53 37.40
C SER A 22 -33.58 22.50 37.85
N ASP A 23 -33.23 22.47 39.15
CA ASP A 23 -32.12 23.24 39.74
C ASP A 23 -30.72 22.73 39.28
N MET A 24 -30.68 22.01 38.15
CA MET A 24 -29.47 21.41 37.59
C MET A 24 -28.67 22.46 36.80
N PRO A 25 -27.35 22.54 36.99
CA PRO A 25 -26.52 23.50 36.27
C PRO A 25 -26.49 23.18 34.77
N VAL A 26 -26.59 24.21 33.92
CA VAL A 26 -26.52 24.11 32.46
C VAL A 26 -25.23 23.41 32.03
N GLN A 27 -25.36 22.30 31.27
CA GLN A 27 -24.22 21.54 30.77
C GLN A 27 -24.03 21.75 29.27
N SER A 28 -22.83 22.16 28.87
CA SER A 28 -22.41 22.29 27.47
C SER A 28 -21.00 21.72 27.30
N ARG A 29 -20.77 20.94 26.24
CA ARG A 29 -19.47 20.30 25.99
C ARG A 29 -18.47 21.28 25.38
N TYR A 30 -18.96 22.24 24.61
CA TYR A 30 -18.17 23.35 24.09
C TYR A 30 -18.86 24.69 24.37
N THR A 31 -18.05 25.69 24.70
CA THR A 31 -18.52 27.08 24.84
C THR A 31 -17.58 27.97 24.04
N ARG A 32 -18.14 28.94 23.31
CA ARG A 32 -17.35 29.93 22.55
C ARG A 32 -17.72 31.33 23.02
N SER A 33 -16.74 32.16 23.30
CA SER A 33 -16.95 33.59 23.54
C SER A 33 -16.88 34.35 22.22
N LEU A 34 -17.76 35.32 22.04
CA LEU A 34 -17.74 36.22 20.88
C LEU A 34 -17.14 37.56 21.30
N PHE A 35 -16.25 38.10 20.46
CA PHE A 35 -15.75 39.46 20.59
C PHE A 35 -16.18 40.23 19.35
N TYR A 36 -16.88 41.33 19.55
CA TYR A 36 -17.40 42.16 18.46
C TYR A 36 -16.50 43.40 18.29
N ILE A 37 -16.09 43.66 17.06
CA ILE A 37 -15.38 44.88 16.68
C ILE A 37 -16.42 45.87 16.16
N GLY A 38 -16.36 47.12 16.63
CA GLY A 38 -17.30 48.17 16.24
C GLY A 38 -17.03 48.68 14.82
N TYR A 39 -18.07 48.75 13.99
CA TYR A 39 -18.07 49.44 12.70
C TYR A 39 -18.69 50.85 12.84
N PRO A 40 -18.36 51.82 11.97
CA PRO A 40 -17.39 51.74 10.88
C PRO A 40 -15.93 51.90 11.35
N LEU A 41 -15.01 51.24 10.66
CA LEU A 41 -13.57 51.41 10.91
C LEU A 41 -13.09 52.80 10.44
N LYS A 42 -11.98 53.29 11.01
CA LYS A 42 -11.43 54.61 10.69
C LYS A 42 -11.04 54.68 9.20
N GLY A 43 -11.75 55.49 8.42
CA GLY A 43 -11.55 55.60 6.96
C GLY A 43 -12.75 55.20 6.10
N PHE A 44 -13.82 54.73 6.73
CA PHE A 44 -15.10 54.42 6.08
C PHE A 44 -16.22 55.36 6.55
N HIS A 45 -17.08 55.75 5.63
CA HIS A 45 -18.12 56.75 5.90
C HIS A 45 -19.31 56.20 6.68
N ASN A 46 -19.67 54.93 6.49
CA ASN A 46 -20.74 54.26 7.22
C ASN A 46 -20.50 52.73 7.25
N THR A 47 -21.42 51.97 7.86
CA THR A 47 -21.34 50.50 7.97
C THR A 47 -21.58 49.75 6.66
N GLU A 48 -22.08 50.44 5.63
CA GLU A 48 -22.37 49.88 4.31
C GLU A 48 -21.34 50.33 3.25
N ASP A 49 -20.43 51.22 3.61
CA ASP A 49 -19.36 51.72 2.76
C ASP A 49 -18.29 50.64 2.60
N ARG A 50 -18.22 50.05 1.41
CA ARG A 50 -17.25 49.00 1.03
C ARG A 50 -17.18 47.90 2.08
N VAL A 51 -18.35 47.29 2.33
CA VAL A 51 -18.57 46.25 3.33
C VAL A 51 -17.46 45.19 3.33
N ASP A 52 -17.06 44.70 2.15
CA ASP A 52 -16.03 43.67 2.03
C ASP A 52 -14.65 44.16 2.50
N MET A 53 -14.23 45.36 2.09
CA MET A 53 -12.94 45.94 2.53
C MET A 53 -12.95 46.24 4.02
N GLN A 54 -14.06 46.75 4.54
CA GLN A 54 -14.20 47.04 5.96
C GLN A 54 -14.15 45.75 6.80
N TRP A 55 -14.70 44.66 6.28
CA TRP A 55 -14.60 43.33 6.88
C TRP A 55 -13.16 42.79 6.90
N ASP A 56 -12.42 42.97 5.81
CA ASP A 56 -11.03 42.53 5.70
C ASP A 56 -10.12 43.31 6.66
N GLU A 57 -10.33 44.62 6.78
CA GLU A 57 -9.57 45.49 7.69
C GLU A 57 -9.86 45.16 9.17
N ALA A 58 -11.11 44.80 9.50
CA ALA A 58 -11.46 44.32 10.84
C ALA A 58 -10.74 43.01 11.19
N GLN A 59 -10.65 42.08 10.23
CA GLN A 59 -9.96 40.81 10.43
C GLN A 59 -8.44 40.98 10.56
N LEU A 60 -7.85 41.93 9.83
CA LEU A 60 -6.44 42.27 9.95
C LEU A 60 -6.13 42.87 11.32
N PHE A 61 -6.90 43.87 11.75
CA PHE A 61 -6.76 44.49 13.06
C PHE A 61 -6.90 43.46 14.18
N ALA A 62 -7.89 42.56 14.08
CA ALA A 62 -8.06 41.46 15.04
C ALA A 62 -6.85 40.52 15.08
N SER A 63 -6.27 40.22 13.92
CA SER A 63 -5.07 39.38 13.82
C SER A 63 -3.86 40.04 14.47
N GLU A 64 -3.58 41.31 14.17
CA GLU A 64 -2.42 42.00 14.74
C GLU A 64 -2.56 42.22 16.25
N ALA A 65 -3.72 42.69 16.70
CA ALA A 65 -3.96 43.02 18.10
C ALA A 65 -3.96 41.78 19.01
N PHE A 66 -4.47 40.64 18.51
CA PHE A 66 -4.73 39.48 19.36
C PHE A 66 -3.90 38.23 19.03
N ALA A 67 -3.16 38.15 17.90
CA ALA A 67 -2.44 36.93 17.52
C ALA A 67 -1.47 36.44 18.60
N THR A 68 -0.62 37.32 19.14
CA THR A 68 0.36 36.99 20.18
C THR A 68 -0.31 36.56 21.49
N LEU A 69 -1.37 37.27 21.88
CA LEU A 69 -2.15 36.95 23.08
C LEU A 69 -2.84 35.59 22.96
N LEU A 70 -3.56 35.36 21.85
CA LEU A 70 -4.28 34.12 21.57
C LEU A 70 -3.32 32.93 21.45
N HIS A 71 -2.17 33.11 20.81
CA HIS A 71 -1.16 32.06 20.70
C HIS A 71 -0.54 31.69 22.06
N LYS A 72 -0.29 32.68 22.92
CA LYS A 72 0.21 32.46 24.29
C LYS A 72 -0.80 31.70 25.15
N LYS A 73 -2.09 32.04 25.04
CA LYS A 73 -3.19 31.37 25.75
C LYS A 73 -3.48 29.97 25.20
N PHE A 74 -3.35 29.76 23.89
CA PHE A 74 -3.43 28.43 23.28
C PHE A 74 -2.38 27.47 23.86
N LYS A 75 -1.12 27.92 23.97
CA LYS A 75 -0.02 27.10 24.49
C LYS A 75 -0.10 26.83 26.00
N ARG A 76 -0.47 27.84 26.79
CA ARG A 76 -0.50 27.73 28.26
C ARG A 76 -1.85 27.26 28.81
N GLY A 77 -2.89 27.23 27.99
CA GLY A 77 -4.26 27.11 28.47
C GLY A 77 -4.73 28.34 29.24
N ILE A 78 -5.99 28.31 29.67
CA ILE A 78 -6.56 29.28 30.61
C ILE A 78 -6.99 28.50 31.85
N GLY A 79 -6.17 28.53 32.90
CA GLY A 79 -6.37 27.67 34.08
C GLY A 79 -6.19 26.19 33.72
N ALA A 80 -7.15 25.35 34.09
CA ALA A 80 -7.19 23.93 33.73
C ALA A 80 -7.80 23.67 32.33
N MET A 81 -8.26 24.70 31.63
CA MET A 81 -8.97 24.56 30.35
C MET A 81 -8.02 24.69 29.15
N LYS A 82 -8.18 23.80 28.18
CA LYS A 82 -7.51 23.89 26.88
C LYS A 82 -8.19 24.98 26.05
N PHE A 83 -7.42 25.98 25.63
CA PHE A 83 -7.90 27.10 24.85
C PHE A 83 -7.67 26.85 23.36
N TYR A 84 -8.73 26.97 22.55
CA TYR A 84 -8.66 26.85 21.10
C TYR A 84 -9.24 28.13 20.47
N TYR A 85 -8.59 28.65 19.44
CA TYR A 85 -9.07 29.81 18.70
C TYR A 85 -9.03 29.51 17.20
N PHE A 86 -10.00 30.04 16.47
CA PHE A 86 -10.05 29.94 15.01
C PHE A 86 -10.14 31.36 14.44
N LEU A 87 -9.03 31.86 13.89
CA LEU A 87 -9.00 33.13 13.18
C LEU A 87 -8.69 32.85 11.72
N ARG A 88 -9.65 33.17 10.84
CA ARG A 88 -9.57 32.90 9.40
C ARG A 88 -8.32 33.54 8.79
N ALA A 89 -8.00 34.78 9.14
CA ALA A 89 -6.79 35.47 8.67
C ALA A 89 -5.48 34.75 9.00
N LEU A 90 -5.32 34.18 10.22
CA LEU A 90 -4.12 33.44 10.60
C LEU A 90 -4.03 32.07 9.93
N PHE A 91 -5.16 31.40 9.74
CA PHE A 91 -5.23 30.13 9.01
C PHE A 91 -4.86 30.32 7.52
N PHE A 92 -5.41 31.34 6.87
CA PHE A 92 -5.08 31.67 5.49
C PHE A 92 -3.65 32.19 5.33
N ASN A 93 -3.10 32.97 6.28
CA ASN A 93 -1.68 33.36 6.26
C ASN A 93 -0.74 32.16 6.40
N ALA A 94 -1.08 31.17 7.24
CA ALA A 94 -0.30 29.94 7.36
C ALA A 94 -0.31 29.09 6.07
N ILE A 95 -1.45 29.07 5.36
CA ILE A 95 -1.58 28.39 4.05
C ILE A 95 -0.88 29.17 2.93
N SER A 96 -0.95 30.51 2.97
CA SER A 96 -0.31 31.44 2.02
C SER A 96 1.22 31.42 2.08
N GLN A 97 1.80 31.14 3.26
CA GLN A 97 3.25 31.03 3.45
C GLN A 97 3.85 29.73 2.90
N GLN A 98 3.03 28.71 2.61
CA GLN A 98 3.48 27.53 1.85
C GLN A 98 3.12 27.71 0.38
N SER A 99 4.13 27.63 -0.50
CA SER A 99 3.92 27.77 -1.95
C SER A 99 3.04 26.64 -2.47
N LEU A 100 1.73 26.89 -2.59
CA LEU A 100 0.76 25.99 -3.24
C LEU A 100 1.21 25.59 -4.64
N TRP A 101 1.99 26.44 -5.31
CA TRP A 101 2.60 26.15 -6.60
C TRP A 101 3.57 24.98 -6.53
N ILE A 102 4.58 25.06 -5.66
CA ILE A 102 5.62 24.02 -5.57
C ILE A 102 4.99 22.70 -5.11
N THR A 103 4.17 22.74 -4.06
CA THR A 103 3.53 21.54 -3.51
C THR A 103 2.53 20.92 -4.49
N GLY A 104 1.72 21.74 -5.16
CA GLY A 104 0.74 21.26 -6.14
C GLY A 104 1.40 20.58 -7.33
N TRP A 105 2.41 21.21 -7.93
CA TRP A 105 3.15 20.64 -9.06
C TRP A 105 4.03 19.46 -8.68
N ALA A 106 4.55 19.41 -7.44
CA ALA A 106 5.27 18.25 -6.92
C ALA A 106 4.36 17.01 -6.85
N VAL A 107 3.19 17.14 -6.20
CA VAL A 107 2.22 16.03 -6.11
C VAL A 107 1.71 15.62 -7.50
N PHE A 108 1.43 16.60 -8.36
CA PHE A 108 1.03 16.33 -9.75
C PHE A 108 2.10 15.54 -10.51
N SER A 109 3.38 15.91 -10.39
CA SER A 109 4.51 15.19 -10.98
C SER A 109 4.56 13.74 -10.51
N ILE A 110 4.48 13.50 -9.20
CA ILE A 110 4.55 12.15 -8.63
C ILE A 110 3.39 11.27 -9.11
N LEU A 111 2.16 11.80 -9.14
CA LEU A 111 1.00 11.06 -9.64
C LEU A 111 1.10 10.77 -11.15
N THR A 112 1.66 11.71 -11.92
CA THR A 112 1.84 11.54 -13.37
C THR A 112 2.85 10.43 -13.69
N CYS A 113 3.82 10.17 -12.80
CA CYS A 113 4.79 9.09 -12.96
C CYS A 113 4.12 7.71 -13.04
N PHE A 114 2.97 7.51 -12.40
CA PHE A 114 2.20 6.26 -12.51
C PHE A 114 1.77 5.98 -13.95
N PHE A 115 1.33 7.01 -14.67
CA PHE A 115 0.96 6.86 -16.08
C PHE A 115 2.19 6.61 -16.96
N GLY A 116 3.30 7.30 -16.71
CA GLY A 116 4.56 7.06 -17.42
C GLY A 116 5.09 5.64 -17.23
N ALA A 117 5.08 5.14 -15.99
CA ALA A 117 5.47 3.76 -15.68
C ALA A 117 4.51 2.74 -16.31
N ASN A 118 3.19 3.01 -16.29
CA ASN A 118 2.19 2.14 -16.91
C ASN A 118 2.36 2.06 -18.44
N LEU A 119 2.68 3.18 -19.09
CA LEU A 119 2.98 3.20 -20.52
C LEU A 119 4.17 2.28 -20.84
N ILE A 120 5.28 2.40 -20.12
CA ILE A 120 6.47 1.55 -20.31
C ILE A 120 6.12 0.09 -20.01
N TYR A 121 5.43 -0.17 -18.90
CA TYR A 121 5.07 -1.51 -18.45
C TYR A 121 4.15 -2.24 -19.45
N ARG A 122 3.12 -1.58 -19.98
CA ARG A 122 2.16 -2.20 -20.89
C ARG A 122 2.59 -2.18 -22.35
N VAL A 123 3.16 -1.08 -22.82
CA VAL A 123 3.45 -0.89 -24.26
C VAL A 123 4.83 -1.42 -24.62
N ILE A 124 5.84 -1.15 -23.78
CA ILE A 124 7.23 -1.53 -24.10
C ILE A 124 7.53 -2.96 -23.64
N LEU A 125 7.09 -3.33 -22.43
CA LEU A 125 7.38 -4.65 -21.84
C LEU A 125 6.29 -5.72 -22.07
N ASP A 126 5.15 -5.37 -22.70
CA ASP A 126 3.96 -6.23 -22.89
C ASP A 126 3.51 -6.98 -21.61
N CYS A 127 3.65 -6.34 -20.44
CA CYS A 127 3.19 -6.94 -19.20
C CYS A 127 1.66 -6.81 -19.06
N ARG A 128 0.96 -7.94 -19.13
CA ARG A 128 -0.51 -7.99 -19.23
C ARG A 128 -1.24 -8.02 -17.88
N TYR A 129 -0.57 -8.49 -16.83
CA TYR A 129 -1.16 -8.61 -15.50
C TYR A 129 -1.06 -7.29 -14.73
N ILE A 130 -2.17 -6.84 -14.14
CA ILE A 130 -2.22 -5.80 -13.11
C ILE A 130 -3.08 -6.34 -11.98
N GLY A 131 -2.54 -6.29 -10.76
CA GLY A 131 -3.21 -6.74 -9.54
C GLY A 131 -3.19 -5.67 -8.45
N ILE A 132 -3.71 -6.03 -7.27
CA ILE A 132 -3.85 -5.11 -6.12
C ILE A 132 -2.51 -4.49 -5.68
N PHE A 133 -1.41 -5.23 -5.77
CA PHE A 133 -0.09 -4.71 -5.41
C PHE A 133 0.36 -3.53 -6.29
N HIS A 134 -0.08 -3.47 -7.56
CA HIS A 134 0.24 -2.32 -8.41
C HIS A 134 -0.48 -1.06 -7.93
N VAL A 135 -1.68 -1.18 -7.36
CA VAL A 135 -2.39 -0.05 -6.74
C VAL A 135 -1.66 0.40 -5.47
N LEU A 136 -1.12 -0.53 -4.68
CA LEU A 136 -0.32 -0.22 -3.49
C LEU A 136 0.92 0.62 -3.82
N SER A 137 1.52 0.41 -5.01
CA SER A 137 2.70 1.17 -5.44
C SER A 137 2.46 2.68 -5.55
N VAL A 138 1.21 3.13 -5.75
CA VAL A 138 0.83 4.56 -5.75
C VAL A 138 1.11 5.20 -4.39
N PHE A 139 0.77 4.50 -3.31
CA PHE A 139 1.00 5.00 -1.95
C PHE A 139 2.49 4.99 -1.61
N ILE A 140 3.22 3.98 -2.08
CA ILE A 140 4.66 3.87 -1.90
C ILE A 140 5.38 5.03 -2.59
N ILE A 141 5.05 5.32 -3.85
CA ILE A 141 5.72 6.39 -4.61
C ILE A 141 5.37 7.78 -4.08
N LEU A 142 4.20 7.99 -3.48
CA LEU A 142 3.88 9.26 -2.82
C LEU A 142 4.85 9.56 -1.67
N GLY A 143 5.26 8.54 -0.91
CA GLY A 143 6.28 8.69 0.13
C GLY A 143 7.67 8.95 -0.44
N ILE A 144 8.12 8.08 -1.35
CA ILE A 144 9.47 8.13 -1.93
C ILE A 144 9.66 9.38 -2.79
N GLY A 145 8.70 9.71 -3.64
CA GLY A 145 8.78 10.88 -4.51
C GLY A 145 8.71 12.21 -3.76
N ALA A 146 8.02 12.26 -2.62
CA ALA A 146 8.03 13.44 -1.76
C ALA A 146 9.40 13.67 -1.12
N ASP A 147 10.13 12.61 -0.76
CA ASP A 147 11.49 12.70 -0.20
C ASP A 147 12.45 13.40 -1.18
N ASP A 148 12.47 12.97 -2.45
CA ASP A 148 13.28 13.58 -3.49
C ASP A 148 12.95 15.09 -3.69
N VAL A 149 11.66 15.44 -3.67
CA VAL A 149 11.20 16.83 -3.74
C VAL A 149 11.74 17.65 -2.56
N PHE A 150 11.69 17.11 -1.34
CA PHE A 150 12.22 17.80 -0.16
C PHE A 150 13.74 17.95 -0.22
N VAL A 151 14.48 16.93 -0.64
CA VAL A 151 15.94 17.00 -0.80
C VAL A 151 16.32 18.10 -1.79
N PHE A 152 15.60 18.23 -2.90
CA PHE A 152 15.85 19.27 -3.88
C PHE A 152 15.53 20.67 -3.34
N ILE A 153 14.37 20.86 -2.69
CA ILE A 153 13.98 22.15 -2.08
C ILE A 153 14.96 22.55 -0.98
N ASP A 154 15.38 21.62 -0.13
CA ASP A 154 16.31 21.90 0.96
C ASP A 154 17.68 22.32 0.41
N THR A 155 18.18 21.62 -0.61
CA THR A 155 19.42 22.01 -1.31
C THR A 155 19.27 23.39 -1.98
N TRP A 156 18.09 23.70 -2.53
CA TRP A 156 17.77 25.01 -3.11
C TRP A 156 17.79 26.12 -2.05
N LYS A 157 17.17 25.91 -0.90
CA LYS A 157 17.16 26.85 0.23
C LYS A 157 18.54 27.02 0.84
N ALA A 158 19.28 25.93 1.03
CA ALA A 158 20.65 25.97 1.53
C ALA A 158 21.58 26.79 0.62
N SER A 159 21.34 26.77 -0.69
CA SER A 159 22.08 27.60 -1.64
C SER A 159 21.82 29.11 -1.49
N GLU A 160 20.72 29.54 -0.86
CA GLU A 160 20.42 30.97 -0.68
C GLU A 160 21.46 31.70 0.18
N SER A 161 22.12 30.98 1.10
CA SER A 161 23.23 31.50 1.92
C SER A 161 24.52 31.80 1.14
N LYS A 162 24.61 31.34 -0.12
CA LYS A 162 25.81 31.48 -0.95
C LYS A 162 25.58 32.52 -2.04
N THR A 163 26.60 33.31 -2.32
CA THR A 163 26.57 34.29 -3.42
C THR A 163 26.85 33.60 -4.75
N PHE A 164 25.95 33.76 -5.71
CA PHE A 164 26.09 33.26 -7.08
C PHE A 164 25.97 34.42 -8.06
N ARG A 165 26.66 34.31 -9.22
CA ARG A 165 26.64 35.33 -10.27
C ARG A 165 25.28 35.41 -10.97
N ASP A 166 24.74 34.24 -11.32
CA ASP A 166 23.48 34.10 -12.04
C ASP A 166 22.61 32.98 -11.45
N MET A 167 21.30 33.06 -11.72
CA MET A 167 20.33 32.02 -11.37
C MET A 167 20.70 30.66 -11.98
N ALA A 168 21.25 30.66 -13.20
CA ALA A 168 21.74 29.46 -13.87
C ALA A 168 22.91 28.83 -13.11
N ALA A 169 23.84 29.63 -12.58
CA ALA A 169 24.96 29.15 -11.78
C ALA A 169 24.48 28.56 -10.44
N ARG A 170 23.49 29.20 -9.80
CA ARG A 170 22.82 28.66 -8.60
C ARG A 170 22.14 27.32 -8.90
N MET A 171 21.38 27.23 -9.98
CA MET A 171 20.72 25.98 -10.37
C MET A 171 21.71 24.88 -10.69
N SER A 172 22.80 25.16 -11.41
CA SER A 172 23.85 24.18 -11.69
C SER A 172 24.48 23.62 -10.41
N PHE A 173 24.74 24.48 -9.41
CA PHE A 173 25.23 24.04 -8.10
C PHE A 173 24.24 23.12 -7.38
N VAL A 174 22.96 23.50 -7.33
CA VAL A 174 21.90 22.71 -6.69
C VAL A 174 21.73 21.38 -7.40
N TYR A 175 21.67 21.40 -8.74
CA TYR A 175 21.49 20.20 -9.56
C TYR A 175 22.58 19.17 -9.33
N ARG A 176 23.86 19.58 -9.35
CA ARG A 176 24.99 18.65 -9.15
C ARG A 176 24.94 17.98 -7.76
N ARG A 177 24.46 18.69 -6.74
CA ARG A 177 24.41 18.18 -5.37
C ARG A 177 23.15 17.35 -5.10
N ALA A 178 21.98 17.87 -5.45
CA ALA A 178 20.70 17.20 -5.25
C ALA A 178 20.57 15.96 -6.16
N ALA A 179 20.94 16.06 -7.44
CA ALA A 179 20.77 14.94 -8.38
C ALA A 179 21.60 13.72 -8.00
N SER A 180 22.83 13.91 -7.49
CA SER A 180 23.68 12.82 -7.01
C SER A 180 23.13 12.16 -5.75
N ALA A 181 22.58 12.96 -4.82
CA ALA A 181 21.98 12.45 -3.59
C ALA A 181 20.73 11.61 -3.90
N MET A 182 19.80 12.19 -4.67
CA MET A 182 18.53 11.53 -5.06
C MET A 182 18.75 10.33 -6.00
N PHE A 183 19.80 10.34 -6.84
CA PHE A 183 20.11 9.17 -7.68
C PHE A 183 20.43 7.95 -6.81
N THR A 184 21.19 8.15 -5.74
CA THR A 184 21.61 7.04 -4.86
C THR A 184 20.40 6.43 -4.15
N THR A 185 19.49 7.27 -3.63
CA THR A 185 18.25 6.83 -2.97
C THR A 185 17.30 6.14 -3.96
N SER A 186 17.04 6.73 -5.12
CA SER A 186 16.18 6.15 -6.16
C SER A 186 16.76 4.84 -6.74
N PHE A 187 18.07 4.78 -7.01
CA PHE A 187 18.72 3.60 -7.57
C PHE A 187 18.69 2.42 -6.60
N THR A 188 19.02 2.65 -5.33
CA THR A 188 18.97 1.60 -4.29
C THR A 188 17.54 1.06 -4.10
N THR A 189 16.54 1.94 -4.10
CA THR A 189 15.12 1.55 -4.04
C THR A 189 14.72 0.73 -5.27
N MET A 190 15.14 1.15 -6.47
CA MET A 190 14.88 0.43 -7.71
C MET A 190 15.47 -0.98 -7.66
N VAL A 191 16.74 -1.13 -7.23
CA VAL A 191 17.39 -2.43 -7.08
C VAL A 191 16.64 -3.32 -6.09
N ALA A 192 16.16 -2.76 -4.97
CA ALA A 192 15.35 -3.52 -4.01
C ALA A 192 14.08 -4.09 -4.65
N PHE A 193 13.35 -3.30 -5.46
CA PHE A 193 12.17 -3.79 -6.18
C PHE A 193 12.52 -4.80 -7.29
N VAL A 194 13.66 -4.63 -7.96
CA VAL A 194 14.14 -5.61 -8.95
C VAL A 194 14.41 -6.98 -8.32
N THR A 195 14.85 -7.05 -7.06
CA THR A 195 15.03 -8.36 -6.38
C THR A 195 13.72 -9.15 -6.27
N SER A 196 12.58 -8.47 -6.20
CA SER A 196 11.25 -9.10 -6.12
C SER A 196 10.85 -9.80 -7.43
N VAL A 197 11.50 -9.45 -8.56
CA VAL A 197 11.23 -10.04 -9.88
C VAL A 197 11.57 -11.53 -9.92
N PHE A 198 12.55 -11.98 -9.12
CA PHE A 198 12.96 -13.38 -9.03
C PHE A 198 11.98 -14.27 -8.26
N SER A 199 10.90 -13.71 -7.69
CA SER A 199 9.87 -14.49 -7.03
C SER A 199 9.08 -15.34 -8.05
N PRO A 200 8.79 -16.63 -7.76
CA PRO A 200 7.93 -17.45 -8.61
C PRO A 200 6.46 -17.00 -8.58
N LEU A 201 6.09 -16.16 -7.61
CA LEU A 201 4.74 -15.64 -7.48
C LEU A 201 4.52 -14.49 -8.47
N LEU A 202 3.65 -14.70 -9.46
CA LEU A 202 3.34 -13.72 -10.51
C LEU A 202 3.01 -12.34 -9.95
N GLY A 203 2.22 -12.28 -8.87
CA GLY A 203 1.82 -11.01 -8.24
C GLY A 203 2.98 -10.20 -7.67
N VAL A 204 3.98 -10.88 -7.08
CA VAL A 204 5.15 -10.24 -6.46
C VAL A 204 6.17 -9.84 -7.53
N SER A 205 6.42 -10.72 -8.50
CA SER A 205 7.37 -10.47 -9.59
C SER A 205 6.94 -9.26 -10.43
N THR A 206 5.68 -9.23 -10.88
CA THR A 206 5.14 -8.12 -11.68
C THR A 206 5.09 -6.80 -10.90
N PHE A 207 4.75 -6.86 -9.61
CA PHE A 207 4.80 -5.70 -8.72
C PHE A 207 6.23 -5.14 -8.59
N GLY A 208 7.25 -6.01 -8.52
CA GLY A 208 8.65 -5.62 -8.51
C GLY A 208 9.06 -4.88 -9.78
N ILE A 209 8.71 -5.43 -10.96
CA ILE A 209 8.97 -4.78 -12.26
C ILE A 209 8.30 -3.39 -12.31
N PHE A 210 7.01 -3.33 -11.98
CA PHE A 210 6.26 -2.08 -12.05
C PHE A 210 6.79 -1.02 -11.08
N SER A 211 7.08 -1.39 -9.83
CA SER A 211 7.58 -0.46 -8.81
C SER A 211 9.00 0.05 -9.14
N ALA A 212 9.87 -0.81 -9.69
CA ALA A 212 11.19 -0.40 -10.15
C ALA A 212 11.11 0.65 -11.27
N LEU A 213 10.24 0.43 -12.26
CA LEU A 213 9.98 1.40 -13.33
C LEU A 213 9.37 2.70 -12.79
N LEU A 214 8.46 2.60 -11.83
CA LEU A 214 7.81 3.75 -11.21
C LEU A 214 8.82 4.66 -10.49
N VAL A 215 9.73 4.07 -9.72
CA VAL A 215 10.82 4.80 -9.06
C VAL A 215 11.76 5.43 -10.09
N PHE A 216 12.12 4.70 -11.14
CA PHE A 216 12.95 5.23 -12.22
C PHE A 216 12.32 6.44 -12.93
N VAL A 217 11.05 6.33 -13.31
CA VAL A 217 10.28 7.43 -13.93
C VAL A 217 10.15 8.60 -12.96
N ASN A 218 9.94 8.36 -11.66
CA ASN A 218 9.90 9.39 -10.65
C ASN A 218 11.21 10.17 -10.57
N TYR A 219 12.36 9.48 -10.51
CA TYR A 219 13.67 10.13 -10.54
C TYR A 219 13.83 11.01 -11.78
N CYS A 220 13.52 10.48 -12.98
CA CYS A 220 13.56 11.26 -14.21
C CYS A 220 12.64 12.48 -14.16
N SER A 221 11.43 12.34 -13.62
CA SER A 221 10.48 13.45 -13.48
C SER A 221 11.01 14.53 -12.53
N VAL A 222 11.54 14.16 -11.36
CA VAL A 222 12.11 15.14 -10.42
C VAL A 222 13.31 15.85 -11.05
N ILE A 223 14.16 15.16 -11.81
CA ILE A 223 15.36 15.76 -12.41
C ILE A 223 15.04 16.67 -13.61
N ILE A 224 13.98 16.39 -14.37
CA ILE A 224 13.62 17.15 -15.58
C ILE A 224 12.56 18.22 -15.28
N PHE A 225 11.46 17.83 -14.64
CA PHE A 225 10.29 18.69 -14.46
C PHE A 225 10.44 19.62 -13.25
N PHE A 226 10.91 19.11 -12.11
CA PHE A 226 10.90 19.88 -10.86
C PHE A 226 11.79 21.14 -10.84
N PRO A 227 13.01 21.17 -11.43
CA PRO A 227 13.79 22.39 -11.56
C PRO A 227 13.03 23.50 -12.31
N THR A 228 12.24 23.13 -13.31
CA THR A 228 11.40 24.07 -14.07
C THR A 228 10.32 24.68 -13.18
N VAL A 229 9.71 23.88 -12.29
CA VAL A 229 8.74 24.35 -11.29
C VAL A 229 9.37 25.38 -10.35
N ILE A 230 10.58 25.12 -9.85
CA ILE A 230 11.29 26.03 -8.95
C ILE A 230 11.71 27.32 -9.65
N ILE A 231 12.28 27.23 -10.85
CA ILE A 231 12.69 28.42 -11.61
C ILE A 231 11.47 29.29 -11.93
N THR A 232 10.37 28.68 -12.37
CA THR A 232 9.11 29.40 -12.64
C THR A 232 8.58 30.06 -11.36
N TYR A 233 8.68 29.36 -10.23
CA TYR A 233 8.31 29.94 -8.95
C TYR A 233 9.14 31.18 -8.60
N GLU A 234 10.46 31.12 -8.77
CA GLU A 234 11.38 32.22 -8.43
C GLU A 234 11.21 33.43 -9.36
N TYR A 235 10.98 33.21 -10.67
CA TYR A 235 10.78 34.31 -11.62
C TYR A 235 9.41 34.99 -11.49
N TYR A 236 8.35 34.20 -11.36
CA TYR A 236 6.99 34.72 -11.47
C TYR A 236 6.30 34.77 -10.11
N TRP A 237 6.30 33.67 -9.33
CA TRP A 237 5.47 33.54 -8.12
C TRP A 237 6.08 34.14 -6.85
N LYS A 238 7.40 34.25 -6.74
CA LYS A 238 8.07 34.80 -5.55
C LYS A 238 7.65 36.24 -5.27
N ASN A 239 7.47 37.01 -6.34
CA ASN A 239 7.02 38.40 -6.30
C ASN A 239 5.55 38.57 -6.71
N TYR A 240 4.85 37.48 -7.07
CA TYR A 240 3.46 37.54 -7.50
C TYR A 240 2.55 37.96 -6.35
N ARG A 241 1.90 39.10 -6.53
CA ARG A 241 0.89 39.63 -5.63
C ARG A 241 -0.47 39.22 -6.16
N TRP A 242 -1.14 38.29 -5.49
CA TRP A 242 -2.50 37.93 -5.85
C TRP A 242 -3.41 39.14 -5.61
N HIS A 243 -4.15 39.57 -6.63
CA HIS A 243 -4.92 40.82 -6.61
C HIS A 243 -6.06 40.87 -5.58
N CYS A 244 -6.49 39.73 -5.01
CA CYS A 244 -7.43 39.70 -3.88
C CYS A 244 -6.76 39.81 -2.49
N PHE A 245 -5.42 39.88 -2.41
CA PHE A 245 -4.64 39.98 -1.16
C PHE A 245 -3.51 41.02 -1.25
N GLY A 246 -3.55 41.91 -2.26
CA GLY A 246 -2.48 42.84 -2.59
C GLY A 246 -2.19 43.90 -1.52
N ASP A 247 -3.19 44.30 -0.74
CA ASP A 247 -3.09 45.44 0.18
C ASP A 247 -2.47 45.11 1.55
N LEU A 248 -2.41 43.83 1.95
CA LEU A 248 -1.81 43.45 3.24
C LEU A 248 -0.27 43.61 3.25
N LYS A 249 0.40 43.28 2.14
CA LYS A 249 1.86 43.45 2.01
C LYS A 249 2.26 44.86 1.57
N ALA A 250 1.34 45.65 0.99
CA ALA A 250 1.59 47.05 0.70
C ALA A 250 1.69 47.86 2.00
N TRP A 251 0.89 47.51 3.01
CA TRP A 251 0.96 48.09 4.34
C TRP A 251 2.22 47.70 5.13
N GLN A 252 2.71 46.47 4.98
CA GLN A 252 3.95 46.00 5.63
C GLN A 252 5.21 46.77 5.16
N ALA A 253 5.20 47.29 3.93
CA ALA A 253 6.25 48.16 3.38
C ALA A 253 6.09 49.64 3.74
N ILE A 254 4.92 50.04 4.27
CA ILE A 254 4.66 51.38 4.83
C ILE A 254 5.04 51.40 6.32
N THR A 255 4.83 50.29 7.05
CA THR A 255 5.26 50.16 8.45
C THR A 255 6.79 50.15 8.59
N SER A 256 7.53 49.46 7.72
CA SER A 256 9.01 49.50 7.77
C SER A 256 9.55 50.91 7.52
N ARG A 257 8.94 51.66 6.59
CA ARG A 257 9.32 53.04 6.28
C ARG A 257 8.96 54.02 7.39
N ARG A 258 8.02 53.66 8.28
CA ARG A 258 7.63 54.44 9.46
C ARG A 258 8.54 54.15 10.65
N GLU A 259 9.08 52.94 10.78
CA GLU A 259 10.12 52.59 11.74
C GLU A 259 11.45 53.32 11.44
N ASP A 260 11.84 53.44 10.17
CA ASP A 260 13.05 54.18 9.75
C ASP A 260 12.99 55.69 10.10
N ILE A 261 11.79 56.28 10.18
CA ILE A 261 11.60 57.70 10.55
C ILE A 261 11.65 57.91 12.07
N ILE A 262 11.37 56.87 12.87
CA ILE A 262 11.32 56.93 14.34
C ILE A 262 12.69 56.57 14.97
N GLN A 263 13.59 55.92 14.24
CA GLN A 263 14.93 55.54 14.71
C GLN A 263 16.01 56.64 14.59
N GLY A 264 15.62 57.89 14.29
CA GLY A 264 16.49 59.03 14.53
C GLY A 264 16.51 59.38 16.02
N GLU A 265 17.65 59.17 16.67
CA GLU A 265 17.98 59.52 18.08
C GLU A 265 17.68 58.49 19.18
N VAL A 266 18.47 57.41 19.31
CA VAL A 266 18.94 56.86 20.61
C VAL A 266 20.27 56.09 20.40
N PRO A 267 21.30 56.20 21.28
CA PRO A 267 22.59 55.53 21.11
C PRO A 267 22.56 54.02 21.40
N GLU A 268 23.54 53.33 20.81
CA GLU A 268 23.83 51.90 20.86
C GLU A 268 23.73 51.25 22.25
N GLU A 269 22.82 50.28 22.40
CA GLU A 269 23.06 49.11 23.26
C GLU A 269 22.16 47.93 22.82
N GLN A 270 22.83 46.91 22.28
CA GLN A 270 22.42 45.51 22.06
C GLN A 270 20.91 45.22 21.96
N GLN A 271 20.31 45.49 20.79
CA GLN A 271 19.03 44.90 20.42
C GLN A 271 19.27 43.53 19.77
N GLN A 272 18.91 42.47 20.50
CA GLN A 272 18.55 41.19 19.89
C GLN A 272 17.32 41.42 19.02
N GLU A 273 17.50 41.45 17.71
CA GLU A 273 16.41 41.32 16.74
C GLU A 273 15.72 39.96 16.96
N GLU A 274 14.59 39.94 17.68
CA GLU A 274 13.66 38.81 17.64
C GLU A 274 12.90 38.83 16.31
N MET A 275 13.61 38.47 15.24
CA MET A 275 13.05 38.09 13.96
C MET A 275 12.08 36.93 14.18
N PHE A 276 10.83 37.07 13.71
CA PHE A 276 9.79 36.05 13.76
C PHE A 276 10.34 34.69 13.26
N VAL A 277 10.67 33.80 14.20
CA VAL A 277 11.31 32.52 13.91
C VAL A 277 10.25 31.54 13.41
N GLU A 278 10.29 31.21 12.11
CA GLU A 278 9.52 30.09 11.55
C GLU A 278 9.70 28.84 12.44
N PRO A 279 8.62 28.07 12.73
CA PRO A 279 8.69 26.87 13.57
C PRO A 279 9.79 25.88 13.15
N SER A 280 10.10 25.82 11.85
CA SER A 280 11.18 25.04 11.25
C SER A 280 12.57 25.38 11.81
N LYS A 281 12.91 26.67 11.97
CA LYS A 281 14.23 27.10 12.45
C LYS A 281 14.46 26.73 13.90
N ARG A 282 13.41 26.71 14.75
CA ARG A 282 13.53 26.32 16.16
C ARG A 282 13.82 24.83 16.33
N VAL A 283 13.16 23.99 15.52
CA VAL A 283 13.43 22.54 15.49
C VAL A 283 14.83 22.28 14.92
N SER A 284 15.21 22.95 13.84
CA SER A 284 16.55 22.86 13.27
C SER A 284 17.63 23.22 14.30
N LYS A 285 17.50 24.36 14.98
CA LYS A 285 18.47 24.82 15.99
C LYS A 285 18.53 23.90 17.22
N PHE A 286 17.42 23.27 17.59
CA PHE A 286 17.39 22.26 18.64
C PHE A 286 18.16 21.00 18.24
N LEU A 287 17.89 20.48 17.02
CA LEU A 287 18.53 19.28 16.51
C LEU A 287 20.04 19.48 16.27
N GLU A 288 20.43 20.63 15.71
CA GLU A 288 21.80 20.97 15.35
C GLU A 288 22.68 21.26 16.58
N ASN A 289 22.16 22.01 17.56
CA ASN A 289 22.98 22.42 18.71
C ASN A 289 22.72 21.51 19.91
N SER A 290 21.53 21.63 20.51
CA SER A 290 21.27 21.06 21.84
C SER A 290 21.23 19.53 21.82
N PHE A 291 20.58 18.93 20.83
CA PHE A 291 20.45 17.49 20.72
C PHE A 291 21.74 16.82 20.23
N PHE A 292 22.37 17.37 19.18
CA PHE A 292 23.60 16.80 18.66
C PHE A 292 24.74 16.83 19.69
N GLU A 293 25.00 17.98 20.31
CA GLU A 293 26.14 18.12 21.24
C GLU A 293 25.93 17.32 22.54
N ASN A 294 24.74 17.40 23.14
CA ASN A 294 24.50 16.78 24.44
C ASN A 294 24.15 15.29 24.36
N PHE A 295 23.61 14.82 23.23
CA PHE A 295 23.09 13.45 23.11
C PHE A 295 23.91 12.60 22.12
N ILE A 296 24.05 13.03 20.86
CA ILE A 296 24.70 12.22 19.81
C ILE A 296 26.23 12.24 19.96
N ALA A 297 26.82 13.43 20.11
CA ALA A 297 28.27 13.63 20.16
C ALA A 297 28.87 13.33 21.54
N HIS A 298 28.03 13.18 22.58
CA HIS A 298 28.49 12.93 23.93
C HIS A 298 29.19 11.56 24.05
N LYS A 299 30.43 11.57 24.57
CA LYS A 299 31.39 10.44 24.55
C LYS A 299 30.84 9.14 25.14
N ARG A 300 29.97 9.22 26.16
CA ARG A 300 29.33 8.04 26.78
C ARG A 300 28.02 7.65 26.11
N MET A 301 27.18 8.63 25.76
CA MET A 301 25.84 8.38 25.20
C MET A 301 25.91 7.70 23.84
N ARG A 302 26.89 8.03 22.99
CA ARG A 302 27.07 7.36 21.69
C ARG A 302 27.19 5.84 21.81
N TRP A 303 27.99 5.36 22.78
CA TRP A 303 28.17 3.92 22.99
C TRP A 303 26.94 3.26 23.62
N ILE A 304 26.24 3.98 24.49
CA ILE A 304 24.95 3.52 25.05
C ILE A 304 23.93 3.35 23.92
N ILE A 305 23.81 4.33 23.01
CA ILE A 305 22.90 4.27 21.87
C ILE A 305 23.24 3.08 20.97
N LEU A 306 24.52 2.90 20.61
CA LEU A 306 24.94 1.73 19.82
C LEU A 306 24.63 0.41 20.52
N GLY A 307 24.84 0.33 21.84
CA GLY A 307 24.47 -0.85 22.62
C GLY A 307 22.97 -1.13 22.60
N VAL A 308 22.13 -0.10 22.77
CA VAL A 308 20.66 -0.23 22.74
C VAL A 308 20.19 -0.68 21.35
N PHE A 309 20.69 -0.09 20.27
CA PHE A 309 20.34 -0.51 18.91
C PHE A 309 20.83 -1.92 18.59
N LEU A 310 21.99 -2.34 19.12
CA LEU A 310 22.50 -3.71 18.96
C LEU A 310 21.66 -4.74 19.72
N VAL A 311 21.19 -4.40 20.93
CA VAL A 311 20.23 -5.22 21.67
C VAL A 311 18.91 -5.30 20.91
N PHE A 312 18.37 -4.16 20.45
CA PHE A 312 17.14 -4.13 19.66
C PHE A 312 17.24 -4.95 18.38
N LEU A 313 18.36 -4.87 17.66
CA LEU A 313 18.63 -5.67 16.47
C LEU A 313 18.69 -7.16 16.81
N SER A 314 19.43 -7.54 17.86
CA SER A 314 19.54 -8.93 18.32
C SER A 314 18.17 -9.52 18.70
N VAL A 315 17.36 -8.75 19.43
CA VAL A 315 15.99 -9.15 19.81
C VAL A 315 15.10 -9.28 18.58
N SER A 316 15.17 -8.33 17.64
CA SER A 316 14.40 -8.37 16.39
C SER A 316 14.77 -9.58 15.53
N ILE A 317 16.06 -9.93 15.44
CA ILE A 317 16.53 -11.15 14.77
C ILE A 317 16.00 -12.40 15.50
N GLY A 318 16.02 -12.41 16.83
CA GLY A 318 15.47 -13.51 17.64
C GLY A 318 13.99 -13.76 17.36
N PHE A 319 13.18 -12.70 17.24
CA PHE A 319 11.78 -12.81 16.83
C PHE A 319 11.61 -13.16 15.35
N ALA A 320 12.48 -12.67 14.47
CA ALA A 320 12.42 -12.99 13.04
C ALA A 320 12.62 -14.49 12.77
N ILE A 321 13.45 -15.17 13.56
CA ILE A 321 13.66 -16.63 13.47
C ILE A 321 12.41 -17.42 13.88
N GLN A 322 11.52 -16.83 14.69
CA GLN A 322 10.28 -17.46 15.15
C GLN A 322 9.09 -17.24 14.19
N LEU A 323 9.28 -16.51 13.08
CA LEU A 323 8.23 -16.27 12.10
C LEU A 323 7.87 -17.58 11.39
N THR A 324 6.68 -18.08 11.66
CA THR A 324 6.06 -19.18 10.91
C THR A 324 5.13 -18.63 9.83
N PRO A 325 4.97 -19.32 8.68
CA PRO A 325 3.97 -18.94 7.69
C PRO A 325 2.57 -18.99 8.34
N ASP A 326 1.75 -17.99 8.03
CA ASP A 326 0.38 -17.93 8.53
C ASP A 326 -0.43 -19.07 7.92
N GLU A 327 -1.04 -19.90 8.76
CA GLU A 327 -1.92 -21.00 8.33
C GLU A 327 -3.30 -20.47 7.92
N GLU A 328 -3.62 -19.22 8.27
CA GLU A 328 -4.91 -18.63 7.97
C GLU A 328 -4.89 -17.83 6.65
N PRO A 329 -5.85 -18.05 5.74
CA PRO A 329 -6.00 -17.21 4.56
C PRO A 329 -6.33 -15.77 4.95
N VAL A 330 -5.58 -14.83 4.39
CA VAL A 330 -5.71 -13.37 4.61
C VAL A 330 -7.18 -12.92 4.56
N ASP A 331 -7.58 -12.15 5.56
CA ASP A 331 -8.88 -11.51 5.60
C ASP A 331 -8.87 -10.23 4.76
N VAL A 332 -9.61 -10.27 3.64
CA VAL A 332 -9.78 -9.12 2.76
C VAL A 332 -10.62 -8.02 3.43
N TRP A 333 -11.51 -8.40 4.34
CA TRP A 333 -12.45 -7.50 5.00
C TRP A 333 -12.07 -7.29 6.46
N GLY A 334 -12.14 -6.02 6.91
CA GLY A 334 -11.86 -5.66 8.30
C GLY A 334 -12.93 -6.13 9.29
N PRO A 335 -12.58 -6.14 10.59
CA PRO A 335 -13.50 -6.51 11.66
C PRO A 335 -14.73 -5.60 11.70
N GLY A 336 -15.90 -6.19 11.98
CA GLY A 336 -17.19 -5.48 12.03
C GLY A 336 -18.03 -5.60 10.75
N THR A 337 -17.48 -6.14 9.66
CA THR A 337 -18.26 -6.44 8.44
C THR A 337 -18.92 -7.82 8.53
N ASN A 338 -20.09 -7.97 7.91
CA ASN A 338 -20.76 -9.28 7.83
C ASN A 338 -19.91 -10.33 7.10
N TRP A 339 -19.12 -9.92 6.10
CA TRP A 339 -18.20 -10.79 5.38
C TRP A 339 -17.02 -11.28 6.22
N TYR A 340 -16.50 -10.43 7.11
CA TYR A 340 -15.52 -10.85 8.11
C TYR A 340 -16.14 -11.86 9.10
N ASN A 341 -17.33 -11.54 9.62
CA ASN A 341 -18.00 -12.39 10.60
C ASN A 341 -18.42 -13.75 10.02
N ILE A 342 -18.95 -13.82 8.79
CA ILE A 342 -19.42 -15.07 8.19
C ILE A 342 -18.29 -16.05 7.92
N LYS A 343 -17.12 -15.57 7.46
CA LYS A 343 -15.95 -16.43 7.21
C LYS A 343 -15.49 -17.09 8.51
N ARG A 344 -15.46 -16.31 9.60
CA ARG A 344 -15.08 -16.80 10.93
C ARG A 344 -16.14 -17.71 11.55
N LEU A 345 -17.42 -17.34 11.47
CA LEU A 345 -18.54 -18.18 11.93
C LEU A 345 -18.58 -19.52 11.19
N ARG A 346 -18.32 -19.52 9.88
CA ARG A 346 -18.19 -20.77 9.11
C ARG A 346 -17.03 -21.63 9.61
N ARG A 347 -15.91 -21.04 10.04
CA ARG A 347 -14.78 -21.80 10.61
C ARG A 347 -15.05 -22.28 12.04
N SER A 348 -15.68 -21.44 12.88
CA SER A 348 -15.80 -21.69 14.32
C SER A 348 -17.12 -22.32 14.74
N ALA A 349 -18.26 -21.85 14.20
CA ALA A 349 -19.61 -22.28 14.56
C ALA A 349 -20.10 -23.44 13.67
N PHE A 350 -19.76 -23.43 12.38
CA PHE A 350 -20.09 -24.49 11.44
C PHE A 350 -18.84 -25.30 11.07
N ARG A 351 -18.17 -25.88 12.06
CA ARG A 351 -16.99 -26.73 11.80
C ARG A 351 -17.40 -27.83 10.81
N PRO A 352 -16.80 -27.90 9.62
CA PRO A 352 -17.10 -28.96 8.67
C PRO A 352 -16.83 -30.31 9.35
N SER A 353 -17.67 -31.31 9.05
CA SER A 353 -17.41 -32.67 9.48
C SER A 353 -16.03 -33.10 8.97
N GLN A 354 -15.37 -34.06 9.65
CA GLN A 354 -14.19 -34.71 9.07
C GLN A 354 -14.51 -35.36 7.71
N GLU A 355 -15.79 -35.57 7.41
CA GLU A 355 -16.29 -36.09 6.14
C GLU A 355 -16.46 -35.03 5.04
N ASP A 356 -16.53 -33.73 5.38
CA ASP A 356 -16.83 -32.65 4.42
C ASP A 356 -15.58 -32.05 3.76
N ASN A 357 -14.45 -32.04 4.47
CA ASN A 357 -13.20 -31.43 4.01
C ASN A 357 -12.18 -32.51 3.62
N VAL A 358 -12.40 -33.12 2.46
CA VAL A 358 -11.50 -34.14 1.90
C VAL A 358 -10.65 -33.50 0.80
N VAL A 359 -9.35 -33.76 0.82
CA VAL A 359 -8.46 -33.42 -0.30
C VAL A 359 -8.43 -34.60 -1.25
N GLU A 360 -9.00 -34.44 -2.44
CA GLU A 360 -8.93 -35.46 -3.48
C GLU A 360 -7.54 -35.46 -4.14
N VAL A 361 -6.82 -36.57 -3.99
CA VAL A 361 -5.49 -36.76 -4.57
C VAL A 361 -5.63 -37.58 -5.84
N ASN A 362 -5.40 -36.95 -6.99
CA ASN A 362 -5.45 -37.61 -8.29
C ASN A 362 -4.03 -37.94 -8.78
N ILE A 363 -3.75 -39.22 -9.00
CA ILE A 363 -2.50 -39.70 -9.62
C ILE A 363 -2.78 -39.93 -11.11
N ILE A 364 -2.05 -39.23 -11.97
CA ILE A 364 -2.27 -39.22 -13.42
C ILE A 364 -0.96 -39.54 -14.12
N TRP A 365 -1.02 -40.40 -15.14
CA TRP A 365 0.11 -40.79 -15.99
C TRP A 365 -0.09 -40.35 -17.44
N GLY A 366 0.96 -40.39 -18.25
CA GLY A 366 0.89 -40.07 -19.68
C GLY A 366 0.86 -38.58 -20.02
N LEU A 367 1.12 -37.70 -19.05
CA LEU A 367 1.19 -36.25 -19.25
C LEU A 367 2.58 -35.71 -18.87
N LYS A 368 3.11 -34.79 -19.68
CA LYS A 368 4.29 -33.98 -19.34
C LYS A 368 3.88 -32.65 -18.73
N ASN A 369 4.85 -31.94 -18.17
CA ASN A 369 4.68 -30.55 -17.74
C ASN A 369 4.08 -29.72 -18.88
N GLN A 370 3.12 -28.86 -18.55
CA GLN A 370 2.46 -28.00 -19.52
C GLN A 370 3.49 -27.12 -20.25
N ASP A 371 3.38 -27.09 -21.58
CA ASP A 371 4.20 -26.19 -22.38
C ASP A 371 3.60 -24.78 -22.36
N ARG A 372 4.36 -23.85 -21.78
CA ARG A 372 4.03 -22.43 -21.69
C ARG A 372 4.92 -21.55 -22.57
N SER A 373 5.71 -22.12 -23.48
CA SER A 373 6.61 -21.38 -24.39
C SER A 373 5.90 -20.33 -25.25
N SER A 374 4.65 -20.62 -25.65
CA SER A 374 3.79 -19.70 -26.40
C SER A 374 3.10 -18.63 -25.56
N CYS A 375 3.16 -18.75 -24.23
CA CYS A 375 2.53 -17.81 -23.30
C CYS A 375 3.53 -16.72 -22.90
N HIS A 376 3.04 -15.47 -22.80
CA HIS A 376 3.84 -14.43 -22.14
C HIS A 376 3.98 -14.76 -20.64
N PHE A 377 5.14 -14.47 -20.04
CA PHE A 377 5.43 -14.84 -18.65
C PHE A 377 4.46 -14.19 -17.65
N THR A 378 3.90 -13.02 -17.98
CA THR A 378 2.89 -12.34 -17.16
C THR A 378 1.44 -12.74 -17.45
N ASP A 379 1.19 -13.60 -18.44
CA ASP A 379 -0.17 -13.96 -18.83
C ASP A 379 -0.72 -15.07 -17.92
N PHE A 380 -1.53 -14.66 -16.95
CA PHE A 380 -2.20 -15.57 -16.03
C PHE A 380 -3.36 -16.34 -16.65
N LYS A 381 -3.89 -15.90 -17.80
CA LYS A 381 -4.98 -16.59 -18.50
C LYS A 381 -4.45 -17.70 -19.40
N CYS A 382 -3.20 -17.58 -19.84
CA CYS A 382 -2.54 -18.58 -20.66
C CYS A 382 -2.10 -19.79 -19.82
N LYS A 383 -2.94 -20.83 -19.82
CA LYS A 383 -2.67 -22.10 -19.15
C LYS A 383 -1.61 -22.95 -19.88
N GLY A 384 -1.22 -22.58 -21.10
CA GLY A 384 -0.31 -23.37 -21.92
C GLY A 384 -1.01 -24.53 -22.63
N ARG A 385 -0.23 -25.38 -23.29
CA ARG A 385 -0.72 -26.55 -24.03
C ARG A 385 -0.40 -27.82 -23.25
N THR A 386 -1.36 -28.73 -23.21
CA THR A 386 -1.16 -30.07 -22.66
C THR A 386 -0.27 -30.86 -23.60
N VAL A 387 0.82 -31.41 -23.07
CA VAL A 387 1.76 -32.26 -23.81
C VAL A 387 1.63 -33.68 -23.29
N PHE A 388 1.27 -34.61 -24.16
CA PHE A 388 1.19 -36.03 -23.83
C PHE A 388 2.58 -36.64 -23.81
N ASP A 389 2.80 -37.58 -22.90
CA ASP A 389 4.02 -38.37 -22.89
C ASP A 389 3.91 -39.54 -23.87
N THR A 390 4.66 -39.46 -24.97
CA THR A 390 4.69 -40.51 -26.00
C THR A 390 5.42 -41.77 -25.56
N SER A 391 6.20 -41.74 -24.48
CA SER A 391 6.83 -42.94 -23.92
C SER A 391 5.93 -43.74 -22.99
N PHE A 392 4.79 -43.18 -22.58
CA PHE A 392 3.87 -43.88 -21.70
C PHE A 392 3.07 -44.93 -22.49
N ASP A 393 3.24 -46.20 -22.13
CA ASP A 393 2.50 -47.34 -22.68
C ASP A 393 2.13 -48.30 -21.53
N LEU A 394 0.84 -48.59 -21.38
CA LEU A 394 0.29 -49.48 -20.34
C LEU A 394 0.09 -50.92 -20.87
N ASN A 395 0.27 -51.17 -22.17
CA ASN A 395 0.08 -52.49 -22.76
C ASN A 395 1.07 -53.58 -22.29
N PRO A 396 2.35 -53.29 -21.96
CA PRO A 396 3.26 -54.32 -21.50
C PRO A 396 2.75 -55.01 -20.22
N ALA A 397 2.85 -56.34 -20.18
CA ALA A 397 2.39 -57.15 -19.05
C ALA A 397 3.02 -56.70 -17.72
N GLU A 398 4.30 -56.35 -17.74
CA GLU A 398 5.04 -55.85 -16.58
C GLU A 398 4.39 -54.58 -15.99
N CYS A 399 3.94 -53.66 -16.84
CA CYS A 399 3.29 -52.42 -16.42
C CYS A 399 1.91 -52.67 -15.82
N GLN A 400 1.14 -53.59 -16.40
CA GLN A 400 -0.20 -53.94 -15.90
C GLN A 400 -0.12 -54.59 -14.51
N VAL A 401 0.82 -55.51 -14.32
CA VAL A 401 1.06 -56.18 -13.03
C VAL A 401 1.55 -55.15 -12.00
N ALA A 402 2.53 -54.31 -12.36
CA ALA A 402 3.05 -53.29 -11.45
C ALA A 402 1.96 -52.31 -10.98
N LEU A 403 1.05 -51.90 -11.86
CA LEU A 403 -0.03 -50.97 -11.49
C LEU A 403 -1.11 -51.66 -10.63
N LEU A 404 -1.43 -52.93 -10.92
CA LEU A 404 -2.33 -53.72 -10.09
C LEU A 404 -1.75 -53.94 -8.68
N ASP A 405 -0.46 -54.26 -8.59
CA ASP A 405 0.22 -54.47 -7.31
C ASP A 405 0.31 -53.18 -6.51
N PHE A 406 0.59 -52.05 -7.17
CA PHE A 406 0.52 -50.72 -6.55
C PHE A 406 -0.87 -50.43 -5.95
N CYS A 407 -1.94 -50.77 -6.67
CA CYS A 407 -3.29 -50.59 -6.15
C CYS A 407 -3.60 -51.49 -4.95
N LYS A 408 -3.13 -52.75 -4.97
CA LYS A 408 -3.25 -53.65 -3.82
C LYS A 408 -2.46 -53.15 -2.62
N GLU A 409 -1.28 -52.57 -2.84
CA GLU A 409 -0.47 -51.97 -1.79
C GLU A 409 -1.21 -50.80 -1.13
N LEU A 410 -1.79 -49.90 -1.93
CA LEU A 410 -2.57 -48.77 -1.44
C LEU A 410 -3.80 -49.22 -0.62
N LYS A 411 -4.52 -50.26 -1.06
CA LYS A 411 -5.71 -50.75 -0.37
C LYS A 411 -5.36 -51.50 0.93
N ASN A 412 -4.23 -52.19 0.96
CA ASN A 412 -3.76 -52.98 2.11
C ASN A 412 -2.75 -52.25 2.99
N LEU A 413 -2.78 -50.91 3.01
CA LEU A 413 -1.91 -50.13 3.88
C LEU A 413 -2.13 -50.49 5.37
N PRO A 414 -1.07 -50.54 6.18
CA PRO A 414 -1.19 -50.74 7.62
C PRO A 414 -2.10 -49.68 8.26
N GLU A 415 -2.91 -50.05 9.25
CA GLU A 415 -3.86 -49.13 9.90
C GLU A 415 -3.18 -47.87 10.46
N GLN A 416 -1.95 -48.01 10.96
CA GLN A 416 -1.16 -46.89 11.45
C GLN A 416 -0.89 -45.86 10.35
N GLN A 417 -0.52 -46.32 9.14
CA GLN A 417 -0.28 -45.43 8.00
C GLN A 417 -1.57 -44.80 7.48
N ILE A 418 -2.67 -45.54 7.45
CA ILE A 418 -4.00 -45.00 7.10
C ILE A 418 -4.39 -43.86 8.04
N LYS A 419 -4.11 -44.01 9.34
CA LYS A 419 -4.38 -42.99 10.36
C LYS A 419 -3.45 -41.79 10.23
N ASP A 420 -2.16 -42.01 10.00
CA ASP A 420 -1.16 -40.95 9.82
C ASP A 420 -1.42 -40.14 8.55
N LEU A 421 -1.80 -40.79 7.45
CA LEU A 421 -2.19 -40.18 6.17
C LEU A 421 -3.63 -39.63 6.17
N ARG A 422 -4.41 -39.90 7.22
CA ARG A 422 -5.82 -39.50 7.36
C ARG A 422 -6.70 -39.88 6.17
N ILE A 423 -6.49 -41.08 5.62
CA ILE A 423 -7.27 -41.58 4.49
C ILE A 423 -8.72 -41.81 4.95
N ARG A 424 -9.68 -41.30 4.17
CA ARG A 424 -11.11 -41.44 4.46
C ARG A 424 -11.51 -42.91 4.42
N ARG A 425 -12.41 -43.31 5.32
CA ARG A 425 -13.06 -44.62 5.30
C ARG A 425 -14.52 -44.48 4.89
N ASN A 426 -15.01 -45.47 4.17
CA ASN A 426 -16.42 -45.56 3.82
C ASN A 426 -17.25 -45.77 5.09
N ALA A 427 -18.28 -44.96 5.30
CA ALA A 427 -19.12 -45.01 6.51
C ALA A 427 -19.93 -46.32 6.65
N VAL A 428 -20.15 -47.04 5.54
CA VAL A 428 -20.93 -48.29 5.53
C VAL A 428 -20.02 -49.51 5.67
N THR A 429 -18.93 -49.58 4.91
CA THR A 429 -18.04 -50.76 4.88
C THR A 429 -16.86 -50.68 5.84
N GLY A 430 -16.48 -49.48 6.30
CA GLY A 430 -15.30 -49.25 7.15
C GLY A 430 -13.96 -49.34 6.41
N GLU A 431 -13.97 -49.67 5.12
CA GLU A 431 -12.77 -49.78 4.27
C GLU A 431 -12.26 -48.41 3.84
N PRO A 432 -10.93 -48.25 3.61
CA PRO A 432 -10.38 -47.02 3.06
C PRO A 432 -10.97 -46.72 1.67
N GLU A 433 -11.38 -45.47 1.45
CA GLU A 433 -11.97 -45.02 0.19
C GLU A 433 -10.88 -44.72 -0.84
N ILE A 434 -10.29 -45.80 -1.40
CA ILE A 434 -9.27 -45.73 -2.44
C ILE A 434 -9.85 -46.31 -3.72
N GLN A 435 -9.92 -45.49 -4.77
CA GLN A 435 -10.45 -45.92 -6.06
C GLN A 435 -9.29 -46.24 -7.00
N CYS A 436 -9.11 -47.52 -7.32
CA CYS A 436 -8.20 -47.96 -8.37
C CYS A 436 -8.96 -48.57 -9.54
N PHE A 437 -8.66 -48.12 -10.76
CA PHE A 437 -9.29 -48.64 -11.97
C PHE A 437 -8.79 -50.04 -12.36
N MET A 438 -7.53 -50.38 -12.09
CA MET A 438 -6.97 -51.71 -12.41
C MET A 438 -7.58 -52.83 -11.57
N GLU A 439 -7.91 -52.56 -10.31
CA GLU A 439 -8.61 -53.53 -9.45
C GLU A 439 -10.05 -53.74 -9.95
N ARG A 440 -10.78 -52.65 -10.24
CA ARG A 440 -12.12 -52.74 -10.84
C ARG A 440 -12.12 -53.45 -12.19
N LEU A 441 -11.06 -53.26 -12.98
CA LEU A 441 -10.87 -53.98 -14.23
C LEU A 441 -10.65 -55.47 -13.97
N ASN A 442 -9.83 -55.84 -12.99
CA ASN A 442 -9.63 -57.24 -12.59
C ASN A 442 -10.94 -57.89 -12.12
N ASP A 443 -11.72 -57.20 -11.30
CA ASP A 443 -13.04 -57.68 -10.85
C ASP A 443 -14.00 -57.87 -12.03
N TYR A 444 -14.03 -56.89 -12.95
CA TYR A 444 -14.81 -56.98 -14.18
C TYR A 444 -14.40 -58.19 -15.04
N LEU A 445 -13.10 -58.44 -15.22
CA LEU A 445 -12.60 -59.58 -16.00
C LEU A 445 -13.00 -60.91 -15.37
N GLN A 446 -12.97 -61.02 -14.04
CA GLN A 446 -13.42 -62.22 -13.31
C GLN A 446 -14.93 -62.45 -13.44
N ASP A 447 -15.73 -61.41 -13.27
CA ASP A 447 -17.19 -61.48 -13.43
C ASP A 447 -17.60 -61.81 -14.87
N GLU A 448 -16.87 -61.26 -15.84
CA GLU A 448 -17.10 -61.49 -17.25
C GLU A 448 -16.78 -62.94 -17.64
N ALA A 449 -15.71 -63.53 -17.09
CA ALA A 449 -15.35 -64.93 -17.32
C ALA A 449 -16.44 -65.92 -16.88
N ASN A 450 -17.25 -65.56 -15.88
CA ASN A 450 -18.34 -66.40 -15.36
C ASN A 450 -19.60 -66.39 -16.23
N LYS A 451 -19.67 -65.55 -17.27
CA LYS A 451 -20.84 -65.47 -18.14
C LYS A 451 -20.93 -66.67 -19.09
N PRO A 452 -22.14 -67.17 -19.39
CA PRO A 452 -22.34 -68.36 -20.25
C PRO A 452 -21.95 -68.16 -21.73
N ILE A 453 -21.51 -66.95 -22.10
CA ILE A 453 -21.06 -66.58 -23.44
C ILE A 453 -19.65 -67.12 -23.73
N TYR A 454 -18.90 -67.46 -22.67
CA TYR A 454 -17.54 -67.98 -22.75
C TYR A 454 -17.49 -69.47 -22.39
N SER A 455 -16.47 -70.18 -22.87
CA SER A 455 -16.28 -71.60 -22.57
C SER A 455 -15.73 -71.79 -21.15
N ASN A 456 -16.06 -72.88 -20.46
CA ASN A 456 -15.59 -73.15 -19.08
C ASN A 456 -14.05 -73.12 -18.85
N ALA A 457 -13.24 -73.06 -19.91
CA ALA A 457 -11.78 -72.98 -19.84
C ALA A 457 -11.21 -71.55 -20.00
N THR A 458 -12.03 -70.54 -20.28
CA THR A 458 -11.55 -69.15 -20.46
C THR A 458 -11.35 -68.48 -19.12
N VAL A 459 -10.13 -68.03 -18.85
CA VAL A 459 -9.79 -67.26 -17.66
C VAL A 459 -9.28 -65.90 -18.12
N PHE A 460 -9.98 -64.83 -17.77
CA PHE A 460 -9.49 -63.48 -17.99
C PHE A 460 -8.69 -63.04 -16.77
N THR A 461 -7.39 -62.80 -16.94
CA THR A 461 -6.47 -62.36 -15.89
C THR A 461 -5.69 -61.13 -16.30
N ILE A 462 -5.18 -60.42 -15.31
CA ILE A 462 -4.11 -59.43 -15.51
C ILE A 462 -2.78 -60.13 -15.14
N PRO A 463 -1.77 -60.19 -16.02
CA PRO A 463 -1.69 -59.51 -17.31
C PRO A 463 -2.56 -60.16 -18.40
N SER A 464 -3.11 -59.32 -19.27
CA SER A 464 -4.06 -59.78 -20.29
C SER A 464 -3.31 -60.39 -21.48
N HIS A 465 -3.62 -61.64 -21.85
CA HIS A 465 -3.07 -62.24 -23.07
C HIS A 465 -3.86 -61.80 -24.31
N GLU A 466 -3.16 -61.62 -25.44
CA GLU A 466 -3.75 -61.07 -26.66
C GLU A 466 -4.94 -61.88 -27.19
N ASN A 467 -4.88 -63.22 -27.09
CA ASN A 467 -5.98 -64.09 -27.53
C ASN A 467 -7.23 -63.94 -26.68
N ASP A 468 -7.06 -63.77 -25.37
CA ASP A 468 -8.15 -63.63 -24.42
C ASP A 468 -8.83 -62.26 -24.59
N VAL A 469 -8.04 -61.20 -24.79
CA VAL A 469 -8.56 -59.85 -25.12
C VAL A 469 -9.34 -59.88 -26.44
N ARG A 470 -8.84 -60.56 -27.48
CA ARG A 470 -9.57 -60.69 -28.76
C ARG A 470 -10.90 -61.43 -28.59
N LEU A 471 -10.94 -62.47 -27.76
CA LEU A 471 -12.17 -63.20 -27.47
C LEU A 471 -13.17 -62.31 -26.71
N LEU A 472 -12.70 -61.58 -25.70
CA LEU A 472 -13.48 -60.61 -24.93
C LEU A 472 -14.11 -59.54 -25.85
N MET A 473 -13.29 -58.94 -26.73
CA MET A 473 -13.76 -57.96 -27.71
C MET A 473 -14.77 -58.55 -28.70
N ALA A 474 -14.56 -59.79 -29.14
CA ALA A 474 -15.44 -60.44 -30.09
C ALA A 474 -16.83 -60.76 -29.52
N ARG A 475 -16.92 -61.02 -28.21
CA ARG A 475 -18.17 -61.34 -27.51
C ARG A 475 -18.89 -60.11 -26.95
N ASN A 476 -18.20 -58.97 -26.82
CA ASN A 476 -18.75 -57.69 -26.37
C ASN A 476 -18.68 -56.57 -27.44
N PRO A 477 -19.41 -56.69 -28.56
CA PRO A 477 -19.34 -55.71 -29.66
C PRO A 477 -19.94 -54.34 -29.31
N HIS A 478 -20.68 -54.23 -28.20
CA HIS A 478 -21.24 -52.97 -27.71
C HIS A 478 -20.24 -52.13 -26.89
N LEU A 479 -19.17 -52.76 -26.36
CA LEU A 479 -18.12 -52.10 -25.60
C LEU A 479 -16.88 -51.81 -26.46
N PHE A 480 -16.60 -52.66 -27.44
CA PHE A 480 -15.39 -52.56 -28.27
C PHE A 480 -15.75 -52.34 -29.74
N GLN A 481 -15.30 -51.22 -30.31
CA GLN A 481 -15.45 -50.98 -31.75
C GLN A 481 -14.48 -51.86 -32.55
N ARG A 482 -15.02 -52.72 -33.41
CA ARG A 482 -14.26 -53.68 -34.24
C ARG A 482 -13.51 -53.07 -35.43
N ASN A 483 -13.45 -51.75 -35.59
CA ASN A 483 -12.76 -51.09 -36.71
C ASN A 483 -11.23 -51.05 -36.53
N VAL A 484 -10.62 -52.14 -36.08
CA VAL A 484 -9.16 -52.31 -36.07
C VAL A 484 -8.79 -53.24 -37.21
N SER A 485 -8.58 -52.65 -38.37
CA SER A 485 -8.09 -53.34 -39.56
C SER A 485 -6.67 -53.86 -39.31
N GLY A 486 -6.52 -55.12 -38.90
CA GLY A 486 -5.35 -55.99 -39.16
C GLY A 486 -3.95 -55.52 -38.70
N ARG A 487 -3.78 -54.36 -38.06
CA ARG A 487 -2.54 -53.92 -37.44
C ARG A 487 -2.86 -53.30 -36.09
N ASP A 488 -2.22 -53.86 -35.07
CA ASP A 488 -2.17 -53.40 -33.69
C ASP A 488 -3.46 -53.50 -32.88
N VAL A 489 -3.61 -54.67 -32.25
CA VAL A 489 -4.32 -54.84 -30.95
C VAL A 489 -3.54 -54.14 -29.81
N ARG A 490 -2.42 -53.45 -30.11
CA ARG A 490 -1.52 -52.76 -29.16
C ARG A 490 -2.07 -51.44 -28.59
N GLN A 491 -3.37 -51.16 -28.64
CA GLN A 491 -3.89 -49.84 -28.25
C GLN A 491 -5.07 -49.88 -27.29
N ILE A 492 -5.33 -51.00 -26.63
CA ILE A 492 -6.48 -51.09 -25.74
C ILE A 492 -6.05 -51.76 -24.44
N LEU A 493 -5.27 -51.02 -23.65
CA LEU A 493 -5.32 -50.97 -22.19
C LEU A 493 -4.82 -49.59 -21.72
#